data_AF-A0A915CX24-F1
#
_entry.id   AF-A0A915CX24-F1
#
_cell.length_a   1.000
_cell.length_b   1.000
_cell.length_c   1.000
_cell.angle_alpha   90.00
_cell.angle_beta   90.00
_cell.angle_gamma   90.00
#
_symmetry.space_group_name_H-M   'P 1'
#
loop_
_entity.id
_entity.type
_entity.pdbx_description
1 polymer ?
#
loop_
_entity_poly.entity_id
_entity_poly.type
_entity_poly.pdbx_seq_one_letter_code
_entity_poly.pdbx_strand_id
1 'polypeptide(L)'
;MKEKELVTDIKEAIIRAKQGGSTDHAVSALLKVDRGTVSRVFKRFRELKSVANIPRSGRPRESNESNDLTSVEIVKDDPKKTATDVTKYANERLKLGITTRTARHILKRANLPAAKLSKKPWISKKNVKPRLKFARAYLDCTSSCSQWGYLLATDAELDHLTADYLGSMDNRPFVTTTPSMYQILAKTMEIFGVGSTAGLWSNQDIRRIHVPLNSNCT
;
A
#
# COMPACT_ATOMS: atom_id res chain seq x y z
N MET A 1 -46.06 0.66 -7.80
CA MET A 1 -44.68 0.14 -7.95
C MET A 1 -44.18 0.53 -9.33
N LYS A 2 -43.01 1.16 -9.46
CA LYS A 2 -42.44 1.47 -10.78
C LYS A 2 -41.80 0.21 -11.35
N GLU A 3 -42.13 -0.09 -12.60
CA GLU A 3 -41.70 -1.29 -13.31
C GLU A 3 -40.18 -1.35 -13.52
N LYS A 4 -39.69 -2.60 -13.62
CA LYS A 4 -38.31 -2.97 -13.93
C LYS A 4 -37.97 -2.55 -15.36
N GLU A 5 -36.74 -2.10 -15.60
CA GLU A 5 -36.27 -1.74 -16.94
C GLU A 5 -36.40 -2.93 -17.90
N LEU A 6 -36.72 -2.65 -19.17
CA LEU A 6 -36.82 -3.69 -20.20
C LEU A 6 -35.52 -4.50 -20.31
N VAL A 7 -35.67 -5.82 -20.38
CA VAL A 7 -34.58 -6.77 -20.62
C VAL A 7 -33.88 -6.44 -21.94
N THR A 8 -32.56 -6.59 -21.97
CA THR A 8 -31.70 -6.31 -23.12
C THR A 8 -32.17 -7.05 -24.38
N ASP A 9 -32.48 -8.32 -24.26
CA ASP A 9 -32.84 -9.21 -25.37
C ASP A 9 -34.13 -8.75 -26.08
N ILE A 10 -35.10 -8.25 -25.30
CA ILE A 10 -36.36 -7.70 -25.83
C ILE A 10 -36.07 -6.42 -26.63
N LYS A 11 -35.16 -5.57 -26.16
CA LYS A 11 -34.77 -4.35 -26.90
C LYS A 11 -34.05 -4.68 -28.20
N GLU A 12 -33.18 -5.69 -28.19
CA GLU A 12 -32.53 -6.18 -29.41
C GLU A 12 -33.54 -6.74 -30.41
N ALA A 13 -34.52 -7.51 -29.95
CA ALA A 13 -35.61 -8.00 -30.78
C ALA A 13 -36.43 -6.86 -31.39
N ILE A 14 -36.74 -5.81 -30.61
CA ILE A 14 -37.39 -4.59 -31.10
C ILE A 14 -36.55 -3.96 -32.22
N ILE A 15 -35.24 -3.78 -32.00
CA ILE A 15 -34.34 -3.13 -32.96
C ILE A 15 -34.25 -3.94 -34.25
N ARG A 16 -34.06 -5.27 -34.16
CA ARG A 16 -34.03 -6.16 -35.33
C ARG A 16 -35.31 -6.07 -36.14
N ALA A 17 -36.48 -6.15 -35.48
CA ALA A 17 -37.77 -6.07 -36.16
C ALA A 17 -38.00 -4.69 -36.82
N LYS A 18 -37.57 -3.60 -36.17
CA LYS A 18 -37.63 -2.25 -36.72
C LYS A 18 -36.68 -2.03 -37.89
N GLN A 19 -35.47 -2.59 -37.85
CA GLN A 19 -34.53 -2.56 -38.97
C GLN A 19 -35.05 -3.37 -40.17
N GLY A 20 -35.77 -4.45 -39.92
CA GLY A 20 -36.50 -5.22 -40.94
C GLY A 20 -37.76 -4.54 -41.48
N GLY A 21 -38.02 -3.27 -41.16
CA GLY A 21 -39.13 -2.48 -41.70
C GLY A 21 -40.48 -2.67 -41.01
N SER A 22 -40.54 -3.40 -39.88
CA SER A 22 -41.81 -3.61 -39.18
C SER A 22 -42.36 -2.32 -38.56
N THR A 23 -43.69 -2.18 -38.56
CA THR A 23 -44.38 -1.06 -37.92
C THR A 23 -44.35 -1.20 -36.39
N ASP A 24 -44.45 -0.09 -35.66
CA ASP A 24 -44.39 -0.11 -34.20
C ASP A 24 -45.53 -0.94 -33.59
N HIS A 25 -46.72 -0.93 -34.23
CA HIS A 25 -47.86 -1.75 -33.85
C HIS A 25 -47.60 -3.26 -34.00
N ALA A 26 -47.00 -3.67 -35.13
CA ALA A 26 -46.69 -5.08 -35.36
C ALA A 26 -45.66 -5.60 -34.33
N VAL A 27 -44.61 -4.81 -34.06
CA VAL A 27 -43.58 -5.16 -33.07
C VAL A 27 -44.16 -5.20 -31.65
N SER A 28 -45.02 -4.24 -31.31
CA SER A 28 -45.70 -4.18 -30.01
C SER A 28 -46.57 -5.41 -29.75
N ALA A 29 -47.37 -5.82 -30.74
CA ALA A 29 -48.22 -7.01 -30.65
C ALA A 29 -47.39 -8.30 -30.53
N LEU A 30 -46.29 -8.40 -31.30
CA LEU A 30 -45.41 -9.58 -31.31
C LEU A 30 -44.66 -9.77 -30.00
N LEU A 31 -44.09 -8.69 -29.45
CA LEU A 31 -43.24 -8.74 -28.24
C LEU A 31 -44.01 -8.44 -26.95
N LYS A 32 -45.31 -8.16 -27.03
CA LYS A 32 -46.17 -7.76 -25.89
C LYS A 32 -45.59 -6.57 -25.10
N VAL A 33 -45.00 -5.61 -25.82
CA VAL A 33 -44.45 -4.37 -25.26
C VAL A 33 -45.31 -3.21 -25.70
N ASP A 34 -45.53 -2.22 -24.84
CA ASP A 34 -46.25 -0.99 -25.19
C ASP A 34 -45.65 -0.29 -26.44
N ARG A 35 -46.52 0.16 -27.35
CA ARG A 35 -46.14 0.84 -28.59
C ARG A 35 -45.26 2.07 -28.33
N GLY A 36 -45.58 2.87 -27.32
CA GLY A 36 -44.79 4.04 -26.97
C GLY A 36 -43.37 3.68 -26.53
N THR A 37 -43.22 2.53 -25.89
CA THR A 37 -41.93 1.98 -25.48
C THR A 37 -41.12 1.48 -26.67
N VAL A 38 -41.73 0.78 -27.63
CA VAL A 38 -41.09 0.40 -28.91
C VAL A 38 -40.50 1.62 -29.61
N SER A 39 -41.30 2.68 -29.76
CA SER A 39 -40.88 3.93 -30.40
C SER A 39 -39.72 4.61 -29.64
N ARG A 40 -39.81 4.70 -28.30
CA ARG A 40 -38.75 5.26 -27.45
C ARG A 40 -37.43 4.49 -27.55
N VAL A 41 -37.49 3.15 -27.56
CA VAL A 41 -36.31 2.28 -27.69
C VAL A 41 -35.65 2.50 -29.05
N PHE A 42 -36.43 2.48 -30.14
CA PHE A 42 -35.88 2.68 -31.48
C PHE A 42 -35.31 4.09 -31.68
N LYS A 43 -35.97 5.11 -31.15
CA LYS A 43 -35.46 6.49 -31.15
C LYS A 43 -34.11 6.59 -30.43
N ARG A 44 -34.01 6.04 -29.21
CA ARG A 44 -32.74 5.99 -28.47
C ARG A 44 -31.65 5.25 -29.23
N PHE A 45 -31.98 4.13 -29.87
CA PHE A 45 -31.03 3.37 -30.67
C PHE A 45 -30.53 4.18 -31.87
N ARG A 46 -31.38 4.96 -32.54
CA ARG A 46 -30.94 5.85 -33.63
C ARG A 46 -29.97 6.94 -33.17
N GLU A 47 -30.19 7.48 -31.98
CA GLU A 47 -29.36 8.56 -31.41
C GLU A 47 -28.03 8.03 -30.86
N LEU A 48 -28.07 6.93 -30.11
CA LEU A 48 -26.94 6.44 -29.30
C LEU A 48 -26.24 5.21 -29.91
N LYS A 49 -26.86 4.55 -30.90
CA LYS A 49 -26.42 3.29 -31.52
C LYS A 49 -26.12 2.17 -30.52
N SER A 50 -26.74 2.23 -29.34
CA SER A 50 -26.54 1.26 -28.25
C SER A 50 -27.87 0.83 -27.65
N VAL A 51 -27.93 -0.44 -27.24
CA VAL A 51 -29.09 -1.08 -26.58
C VAL A 51 -28.97 -1.03 -25.05
N ALA A 52 -27.76 -0.81 -24.55
CA ALA A 52 -27.48 -0.72 -23.14
C ALA A 52 -28.18 0.50 -22.51
N ASN A 53 -28.62 0.34 -21.26
CA ASN A 53 -29.14 1.48 -20.50
C ASN A 53 -28.00 2.40 -20.11
N ILE A 54 -28.11 3.67 -20.48
CA ILE A 54 -27.18 4.70 -20.02
C ILE A 54 -27.36 4.86 -18.51
N PRO A 55 -26.26 4.94 -17.74
CA PRO A 55 -26.34 5.27 -16.32
C PRO A 55 -27.05 6.61 -16.15
N ARG A 56 -27.90 6.71 -15.13
CA ARG A 56 -28.54 7.99 -14.79
C ARG A 56 -27.46 8.98 -14.36
N SER A 57 -27.60 10.25 -14.75
CA SER A 57 -26.64 11.32 -14.43
C SER A 57 -26.44 11.54 -12.92
N GLY A 58 -27.46 11.19 -12.12
CA GLY A 58 -27.41 11.36 -10.67
C GLY A 58 -27.50 12.82 -10.24
N ARG A 59 -27.32 13.07 -8.93
CA ARG A 59 -27.29 14.42 -8.37
C ARG A 59 -25.94 15.08 -8.69
N PRO A 60 -25.93 16.35 -9.16
CA PRO A 60 -24.68 17.04 -9.44
C PRO A 60 -23.80 17.21 -8.19
N ARG A 61 -22.49 17.26 -8.46
CA ARG A 61 -21.41 17.66 -7.54
C ARG A 61 -21.75 18.98 -6.85
N GLU A 62 -21.61 19.10 -5.54
CA GLU A 62 -21.48 20.43 -4.92
C GLU A 62 -20.12 21.06 -5.23
N SER A 63 -19.07 20.24 -5.29
CA SER A 63 -17.75 20.68 -5.71
C SER A 63 -17.54 20.54 -7.22
N ASN A 64 -16.83 21.51 -7.79
CA ASN A 64 -16.39 21.53 -9.18
C ASN A 64 -14.99 20.88 -9.32
N GLU A 65 -14.62 20.48 -10.52
CA GLU A 65 -13.31 19.88 -10.81
C GLU A 65 -12.16 20.82 -10.49
N SER A 66 -12.25 22.11 -10.88
CA SER A 66 -11.24 23.12 -10.54
C SER A 66 -11.01 23.23 -9.02
N ASN A 67 -12.10 23.23 -8.26
CA ASN A 67 -12.04 23.30 -6.80
C ASN A 67 -11.45 22.04 -6.16
N ASP A 68 -11.77 20.87 -6.74
CA ASP A 68 -11.19 19.60 -6.34
C ASP A 68 -9.66 19.63 -6.57
N LEU A 69 -9.20 20.19 -7.69
CA LEU A 69 -7.77 20.35 -7.99
C LEU A 69 -7.06 21.27 -7.01
N THR A 70 -7.61 22.44 -6.70
CA THR A 70 -7.04 23.35 -5.70
C THR A 70 -6.93 22.68 -4.32
N SER A 71 -7.97 21.91 -3.94
CA SER A 71 -7.97 21.16 -2.68
C SER A 71 -6.86 20.09 -2.64
N VAL A 72 -6.58 19.45 -3.78
CA VAL A 72 -5.52 18.45 -3.93
C VAL A 72 -4.13 19.11 -3.89
N GLU A 73 -3.96 20.25 -4.55
CA GLU A 73 -2.71 21.00 -4.61
C GLU A 73 -2.21 21.39 -3.21
N ILE A 74 -3.11 21.84 -2.35
CA ILE A 74 -2.83 22.18 -0.96
C ILE A 74 -2.14 21.05 -0.19
N VAL A 75 -2.58 19.81 -0.42
CA VAL A 75 -2.03 18.61 0.22
C VAL A 75 -0.74 18.16 -0.45
N LYS A 76 -0.56 18.43 -1.75
CA LYS A 76 0.72 18.17 -2.44
C LYS A 76 1.82 19.11 -1.96
N ASP A 77 1.49 20.38 -1.73
CA ASP A 77 2.43 21.37 -1.20
C ASP A 77 2.87 21.04 0.23
N ASP A 78 1.91 20.63 1.07
CA ASP A 78 2.18 20.19 2.44
C ASP A 78 1.45 18.87 2.75
N PRO A 79 2.15 17.73 2.62
CA PRO A 79 1.59 16.40 2.87
C PRO A 79 1.12 16.16 4.32
N LYS A 80 1.39 17.08 5.25
CA LYS A 80 0.91 16.97 6.64
C LYS A 80 -0.50 17.52 6.81
N LYS A 81 -1.02 18.27 5.84
CA LYS A 81 -2.37 18.82 5.92
C LYS A 81 -3.40 17.69 5.94
N THR A 82 -4.34 17.84 6.87
CA THR A 82 -5.38 16.86 7.09
C THR A 82 -6.62 17.17 6.26
N ALA A 83 -7.52 16.20 6.13
CA ALA A 83 -8.79 16.43 5.45
C ALA A 83 -9.62 17.55 6.12
N THR A 84 -9.47 17.77 7.43
CA THR A 84 -10.10 18.90 8.13
C THR A 84 -9.53 20.24 7.68
N ASP A 85 -8.23 20.33 7.43
CA ASP A 85 -7.60 21.56 6.95
C ASP A 85 -8.06 21.87 5.52
N VAL A 86 -8.15 20.84 4.67
CA VAL A 86 -8.71 20.96 3.32
C VAL A 86 -10.17 21.46 3.37
N THR A 87 -10.97 21.01 4.34
CA THR A 87 -12.37 21.47 4.45
C THR A 87 -12.50 22.91 4.88
N LYS A 88 -11.67 23.34 5.84
CA LYS A 88 -11.62 24.74 6.25
C LYS A 88 -11.24 25.62 5.07
N TYR A 89 -10.19 25.23 4.35
CA TYR A 89 -9.80 25.93 3.14
C TYR A 89 -10.92 25.97 2.08
N ALA A 90 -11.53 24.83 1.76
CA ALA A 90 -12.58 24.77 0.75
C ALA A 90 -13.82 25.59 1.13
N ASN A 91 -14.15 25.68 2.42
CA ASN A 91 -15.30 26.45 2.87
C ASN A 91 -15.00 27.95 2.98
N GLU A 92 -13.81 28.32 3.45
CA GLU A 92 -13.43 29.72 3.65
C GLU A 92 -13.01 30.40 2.34
N ARG A 93 -12.21 29.71 1.51
CA ARG A 93 -11.63 30.26 0.28
C ARG A 93 -12.49 29.98 -0.94
N LEU A 94 -13.01 28.77 -1.07
CA LEU A 94 -13.81 28.35 -2.24
C LEU A 94 -15.32 28.46 -2.02
N LYS A 95 -15.78 28.72 -0.79
CA LYS A 95 -17.19 28.88 -0.41
C LYS A 95 -18.08 27.66 -0.74
N LEU A 96 -17.53 26.44 -0.60
CA LEU A 96 -18.19 25.22 -1.11
C LEU A 96 -19.09 24.46 -0.12
N GLY A 97 -19.26 24.90 1.14
CA GLY A 97 -20.19 24.25 2.07
C GLY A 97 -19.91 22.75 2.35
N ILE A 98 -18.69 22.29 2.12
CA ILE A 98 -18.32 20.88 2.06
C ILE A 98 -18.02 20.32 3.47
N THR A 99 -18.44 19.07 3.70
CA THR A 99 -18.10 18.31 4.91
C THR A 99 -16.73 17.61 4.82
N THR A 100 -16.16 17.25 5.98
CA THR A 100 -14.89 16.50 6.06
C THR A 100 -14.91 15.14 5.36
N ARG A 101 -16.09 14.53 5.27
CA ARG A 101 -16.27 13.28 4.52
C ARG A 101 -16.09 13.51 3.02
N THR A 102 -16.69 14.56 2.48
CA THR A 102 -16.59 14.88 1.05
C THR A 102 -15.16 15.26 0.66
N ALA A 103 -14.43 16.01 1.50
CA ALA A 103 -13.02 16.28 1.26
C ALA A 103 -12.15 15.00 1.22
N ARG A 104 -12.41 14.03 2.11
CA ARG A 104 -11.77 12.71 2.02
C ARG A 104 -12.08 11.99 0.71
N HIS A 105 -13.32 12.08 0.22
CA HIS A 105 -13.67 11.50 -1.09
C HIS A 105 -12.97 12.22 -2.25
N ILE A 106 -12.76 13.54 -2.16
CA ILE A 106 -11.99 14.30 -3.15
C ILE A 106 -10.55 13.79 -3.18
N LEU A 107 -9.87 13.75 -2.03
CA LEU A 107 -8.47 13.28 -1.92
C LEU A 107 -8.31 11.81 -2.35
N LYS A 108 -9.25 10.95 -1.97
CA LYS A 108 -9.21 9.53 -2.35
C LYS A 108 -9.32 9.32 -3.86
N ARG A 109 -10.17 10.10 -4.56
CA ARG A 109 -10.28 10.03 -6.02
C ARG A 109 -9.03 10.57 -6.72
N ALA A 110 -8.31 11.48 -6.08
CA ALA A 110 -7.00 11.96 -6.53
C ALA A 110 -5.84 11.01 -6.14
N ASN A 111 -6.13 9.80 -5.66
CA ASN A 111 -5.14 8.82 -5.21
C ASN A 111 -4.22 9.32 -4.07
N LEU A 112 -4.74 10.18 -3.19
CA LEU A 112 -4.09 10.63 -1.97
C LEU A 112 -4.79 10.02 -0.74
N PRO A 113 -4.56 8.73 -0.43
CA PRO A 113 -5.08 8.14 0.78
C PRO A 113 -4.39 8.73 2.01
N ALA A 114 -5.08 8.71 3.15
CA ALA A 114 -4.44 9.01 4.42
C ALA A 114 -3.38 7.94 4.72
N ALA A 115 -2.16 8.37 5.02
CA ALA A 115 -1.05 7.49 5.36
C ALA A 115 -0.40 7.94 6.67
N LYS A 116 0.06 6.98 7.47
CA LYS A 116 0.86 7.25 8.67
C LYS A 116 2.31 7.40 8.26
N LEU A 117 2.93 8.53 8.61
CA LEU A 117 4.37 8.72 8.42
C LEU A 117 5.13 7.76 9.34
N SER A 118 6.10 7.04 8.78
CA SER A 118 7.01 6.20 9.55
C SER A 118 8.00 7.06 10.35
N LYS A 119 8.28 6.65 11.60
CA LYS A 119 9.32 7.28 12.43
C LYS A 119 10.68 6.91 11.86
N LYS A 120 11.41 7.90 11.33
CA LYS A 120 12.77 7.70 10.83
C LYS A 120 13.78 8.21 11.87
N PRO A 121 14.94 7.54 12.04
CA PRO A 121 15.99 8.05 12.90
C PRO A 121 16.48 9.40 12.36
N TRP A 122 16.74 10.34 13.25
CA TRP A 122 17.26 11.65 12.87
C TRP A 122 18.69 11.51 12.31
N ILE A 123 18.94 12.08 11.13
CA ILE A 123 20.27 12.11 10.53
C ILE A 123 20.78 13.55 10.56
N SER A 124 21.87 13.79 11.29
CA SER A 124 22.49 15.11 11.34
C SER A 124 23.04 15.51 9.96
N LYS A 125 23.04 16.81 9.64
CA LYS A 125 23.57 17.34 8.36
C LYS A 125 25.01 16.89 8.09
N LYS A 126 25.82 16.74 9.15
CA LYS A 126 27.21 16.25 9.10
C LYS A 126 27.28 14.79 8.61
N ASN A 127 26.33 13.96 9.02
CA ASN A 127 26.32 12.52 8.74
C ASN A 127 25.64 12.14 7.41
N VAL A 128 24.87 13.05 6.80
CA VAL A 128 24.22 12.79 5.50
C VAL A 128 25.25 12.47 4.42
N LYS A 129 26.29 13.29 4.26
CA LYS A 129 27.29 13.13 3.19
C LYS A 129 28.10 11.82 3.32
N PRO A 130 28.68 11.48 4.49
CA PRO A 130 29.39 10.21 4.66
C PRO A 130 28.51 8.98 4.43
N ARG A 131 27.29 8.95 4.97
CA ARG A 131 26.37 7.81 4.79
C ARG A 131 25.99 7.62 3.33
N LEU A 132 25.77 8.72 2.59
CA LEU A 132 25.42 8.68 1.18
C LEU A 132 26.62 8.23 0.33
N LYS A 133 27.84 8.69 0.64
CA LYS A 133 29.08 8.23 0.00
C LYS A 133 29.29 6.73 0.23
N PHE A 134 29.10 6.26 1.46
CA PHE A 134 29.17 4.84 1.81
C PHE A 134 28.13 4.06 1.00
N ALA A 135 26.85 4.42 1.05
CA ALA A 135 25.80 3.73 0.31
C ALA A 135 26.12 3.63 -1.18
N ARG A 136 26.57 4.73 -1.81
CA ARG A 136 26.94 4.74 -3.23
C ARG A 136 28.13 3.84 -3.55
N ALA A 137 29.17 3.83 -2.71
CA ALA A 137 30.35 2.99 -2.92
C ALA A 137 30.04 1.49 -2.92
N TYR A 138 28.96 1.08 -2.24
CA TYR A 138 28.57 -0.32 -2.10
C TYR A 138 27.27 -0.68 -2.85
N LEU A 139 26.69 0.23 -3.66
CA LEU A 139 25.49 -0.08 -4.48
C LEU A 139 25.77 -1.25 -5.43
N ASP A 140 26.87 -1.18 -6.19
CA ASP A 140 27.26 -2.17 -7.19
C ASP A 140 27.82 -3.47 -6.57
N CYS A 141 28.26 -3.40 -5.30
CA CYS A 141 28.72 -4.57 -4.55
C CYS A 141 27.59 -5.57 -4.26
N THR A 142 26.31 -5.16 -4.34
CA THR A 142 25.14 -6.02 -4.04
C THR A 142 24.94 -7.11 -5.09
N SER A 143 25.25 -6.84 -6.37
CA SER A 143 24.94 -7.76 -7.47
C SER A 143 26.14 -8.61 -7.93
N SER A 144 27.36 -8.21 -7.59
CA SER A 144 28.60 -8.75 -8.18
C SER A 144 29.62 -9.28 -7.15
N CYS A 145 29.53 -8.86 -5.89
CA CYS A 145 30.60 -9.16 -4.93
C CYS A 145 30.29 -10.37 -4.04
N SER A 146 31.16 -11.40 -4.10
CA SER A 146 31.21 -12.55 -3.18
C SER A 146 31.44 -12.15 -1.71
N GLN A 147 31.73 -10.88 -1.44
CA GLN A 147 32.20 -10.38 -0.14
C GLN A 147 31.09 -10.31 0.93
N TRP A 148 29.82 -10.24 0.53
CA TRP A 148 28.69 -10.32 1.47
C TRP A 148 28.55 -11.70 2.12
N GLY A 149 29.05 -12.76 1.48
CA GLY A 149 29.09 -14.11 2.05
C GLY A 149 30.04 -14.27 3.24
N TYR A 150 30.93 -13.29 3.48
CA TYR A 150 31.90 -13.30 4.58
C TYR A 150 31.63 -12.21 5.64
N LEU A 151 30.53 -11.46 5.51
CA LEU A 151 30.19 -10.40 6.46
C LEU A 151 29.58 -11.00 7.73
N LEU A 152 30.35 -11.03 8.81
CA LEU A 152 29.80 -11.21 10.16
C LEU A 152 29.44 -9.84 10.72
N ALA A 153 28.15 -9.47 10.64
CA ALA A 153 27.63 -8.28 11.27
C ALA A 153 27.11 -8.64 12.66
N THR A 154 27.57 -7.92 13.70
CA THR A 154 27.08 -8.03 15.06
C THR A 154 26.38 -6.72 15.42
N ASP A 155 25.06 -6.74 15.55
CA ASP A 155 24.31 -5.68 16.21
C ASP A 155 24.05 -6.07 17.67
N ALA A 156 24.56 -5.27 18.60
CA ALA A 156 24.19 -5.42 19.99
C ALA A 156 22.84 -4.72 20.20
N GLU A 157 21.76 -5.49 20.28
CA GLU A 157 20.51 -4.99 20.85
C GLU A 157 20.70 -4.92 22.37
N LEU A 158 20.63 -3.71 22.94
CA LEU A 158 20.65 -3.54 24.40
C LEU A 158 19.29 -4.00 24.94
N ASP A 159 19.26 -5.18 25.54
CA ASP A 159 18.11 -5.63 26.32
C ASP A 159 17.81 -4.64 27.45
N HIS A 160 16.54 -4.40 27.72
CA HIS A 160 16.03 -3.51 28.79
C HIS A 160 16.70 -3.73 30.16
N LEU A 161 17.19 -4.94 30.45
CA LEU A 161 17.94 -5.29 31.66
C LEU A 161 19.32 -4.61 31.75
N THR A 162 19.93 -4.22 30.62
CA THR A 162 21.23 -3.55 30.56
C THR A 162 21.13 -2.03 30.70
N ALA A 163 19.98 -1.45 30.38
CA ALA A 163 19.73 -0.01 30.50
C ALA A 163 19.63 0.43 31.98
N ASP A 164 19.02 -0.40 32.82
CA ASP A 164 18.94 -0.18 34.26
C ASP A 164 20.31 -0.26 34.95
N TYR A 165 21.26 -0.99 34.36
CA TYR A 165 22.65 -1.10 34.85
C TYR A 165 23.51 0.14 34.54
N LEU A 166 23.11 0.97 33.57
CA LEU A 166 23.89 2.15 33.11
C LEU A 166 23.37 3.49 33.67
N GLY A 167 22.31 3.47 34.50
CA GLY A 167 21.70 4.66 35.10
C GLY A 167 22.49 5.35 36.22
N SER A 168 23.71 4.89 36.54
CA SER A 168 24.54 5.46 37.61
C SER A 168 26.02 5.35 37.30
N MET A 169 26.51 6.06 36.27
CA MET A 169 27.96 6.27 36.15
C MET A 169 28.27 7.67 35.60
N ASP A 170 28.48 8.60 36.54
CA ASP A 170 29.32 9.77 36.34
C ASP A 170 30.72 9.32 35.87
N ASN A 171 31.10 9.76 34.67
CA ASN A 171 32.47 9.91 34.15
C ASN A 171 33.57 8.99 34.72
N ARG A 172 33.72 7.75 34.22
CA ARG A 172 35.01 7.05 34.13
C ARG A 172 35.06 6.13 32.90
N PRO A 173 36.16 6.09 32.11
CA PRO A 173 36.31 5.12 31.03
C PRO A 173 36.64 3.75 31.63
N PHE A 174 35.76 2.77 31.47
CA PHE A 174 36.08 1.37 31.73
C PHE A 174 36.48 0.68 30.42
N VAL A 175 37.69 0.12 30.40
CA VAL A 175 38.08 -0.94 29.46
C VAL A 175 37.43 -2.21 29.97
N THR A 176 36.35 -2.67 29.35
CA THR A 176 35.82 -4.00 29.62
C THR A 176 36.47 -4.98 28.64
N THR A 177 37.49 -5.69 29.12
CA THR A 177 37.93 -6.94 28.51
C THR A 177 36.80 -7.94 28.75
N THR A 178 35.85 -8.04 27.82
CA THR A 178 34.89 -9.14 27.87
C THR A 178 35.66 -10.44 27.67
N PRO A 179 35.53 -11.43 28.57
CA PRO A 179 36.20 -12.71 28.38
C PRO A 179 35.65 -13.35 27.11
N SER A 180 36.54 -13.81 26.24
CA SER A 180 36.20 -14.64 25.08
C SER A 180 35.20 -15.74 25.49
N MET A 181 34.27 -16.10 24.61
CA MET A 181 33.27 -17.16 24.83
C MET A 181 33.89 -18.46 25.38
N TYR A 182 35.13 -18.76 24.99
CA TYR A 182 35.93 -19.88 25.48
C TYR A 182 36.29 -19.77 26.97
N GLN A 183 36.57 -18.56 27.47
CA GLN A 183 36.85 -18.32 28.89
C GLN A 183 35.60 -18.49 29.76
N ILE A 184 34.43 -18.13 29.22
CA ILE A 184 33.13 -18.32 29.89
C ILE A 184 32.82 -19.82 29.97
N LEU A 185 33.00 -20.55 28.86
CA LEU A 185 32.80 -22.01 28.80
C LEU A 185 33.77 -22.80 29.69
N ALA A 186 35.04 -22.40 29.76
CA ALA A 186 36.01 -23.03 30.66
C ALA A 186 35.60 -22.86 32.14
N LYS A 187 35.12 -21.67 32.50
CA LYS A 187 34.72 -21.35 33.87
C LYS A 187 33.40 -22.02 34.26
N THR A 188 32.47 -22.23 33.33
CA THR A 188 31.26 -23.01 33.60
C THR A 188 31.58 -24.50 33.77
N MET A 189 32.53 -25.05 33.01
CA MET A 189 32.98 -26.44 33.19
C MET A 189 33.65 -26.67 34.55
N GLU A 190 34.38 -25.70 35.09
CA GLU A 190 34.93 -25.76 36.46
C GLU A 190 33.84 -25.73 37.54
N ILE A 191 32.79 -24.92 37.37
CA ILE A 191 31.71 -24.76 38.35
C ILE A 191 30.82 -26.00 38.45
N PHE A 192 30.57 -26.69 37.32
CA PHE A 192 29.69 -27.87 37.29
C PHE A 192 30.41 -29.21 37.51
N GLY A 193 31.73 -29.19 37.75
CA GLY A 193 32.47 -30.39 38.16
C GLY A 193 32.45 -31.55 37.16
N VAL A 194 32.26 -31.28 35.87
CA VAL A 194 32.24 -32.32 34.84
C VAL A 194 33.67 -32.54 34.35
N GLY A 195 34.29 -33.61 34.81
CA GLY A 195 35.60 -34.04 34.34
C GLY A 195 35.62 -34.28 32.83
N SER A 196 36.72 -33.83 32.20
CA SER A 196 37.13 -34.02 30.82
C SER A 196 36.44 -35.17 30.05
N THR A 197 35.67 -34.84 29.03
CA THR A 197 35.48 -35.72 27.86
C THR A 197 36.32 -35.16 26.72
N ALA A 198 37.63 -35.41 26.79
CA ALA A 198 38.47 -35.40 25.61
C ALA A 198 37.98 -36.51 24.66
N GLY A 199 37.14 -36.16 23.70
CA GLY A 199 36.64 -37.06 22.66
C GLY A 199 35.21 -36.71 22.29
N LEU A 200 34.93 -36.50 21.00
CA LEU A 200 33.77 -35.78 20.43
C LEU A 200 34.01 -34.28 20.62
N TRP A 201 34.53 -33.51 19.67
CA TRP A 201 34.04 -33.30 18.31
C TRP A 201 35.23 -33.16 17.35
N SER A 202 35.29 -33.97 16.30
CA SER A 202 36.21 -33.73 15.19
C SER A 202 35.62 -32.66 14.27
N ASN A 203 36.47 -31.92 13.56
CA ASN A 203 36.10 -30.86 12.59
C ASN A 203 35.26 -31.35 11.38
N GLN A 204 34.72 -32.58 11.41
CA GLN A 204 33.90 -33.15 10.33
C GLN A 204 32.39 -33.11 10.61
N ASP A 205 31.94 -32.80 11.83
CA ASP A 205 30.50 -32.81 12.16
C ASP A 205 29.74 -31.49 11.87
N ILE A 206 30.46 -30.42 11.46
CA ILE A 206 29.86 -29.12 11.12
C ILE A 206 29.30 -29.08 9.68
N ARG A 207 29.49 -30.15 8.88
CA ARG A 207 28.98 -30.24 7.49
C ARG A 207 27.62 -30.94 7.35
N ARG A 208 26.82 -31.03 8.41
CA ARG A 208 25.47 -31.64 8.38
C ARG A 208 24.40 -30.75 9.01
N ILE A 209 24.28 -29.51 8.56
CA ILE A 209 22.98 -28.81 8.56
C ILE A 209 22.80 -28.18 7.19
N HIS A 210 22.52 -29.04 6.21
CA HIS A 210 21.96 -28.63 4.92
C HIS A 210 20.44 -28.64 5.09
N VAL A 211 19.83 -27.46 5.17
CA VAL A 211 18.37 -27.33 5.05
C VAL A 211 18.07 -27.23 3.55
N PRO A 212 17.27 -28.14 2.96
CA PRO A 212 16.94 -28.06 1.54
C PRO A 212 16.07 -26.83 1.27
N LEU A 213 16.49 -26.02 0.29
CA LEU A 213 15.63 -25.04 -0.35
C LEU A 213 14.53 -25.79 -1.10
N ASN A 214 13.32 -25.77 -0.55
CA ASN A 214 12.15 -26.30 -1.22
C ASN A 214 11.73 -25.31 -2.30
N SER A 215 12.22 -25.52 -3.53
CA SER A 215 11.72 -24.89 -4.74
C SER A 215 10.39 -25.53 -5.09
N ASN A 216 9.28 -24.82 -4.91
CA ASN A 216 8.02 -25.04 -5.62
C ASN A 216 7.12 -23.80 -5.50
N CYS A 217 7.37 -22.82 -6.37
CA CYS A 217 6.36 -21.87 -6.81
C CYS A 217 6.33 -21.95 -8.34
N THR A 218 5.36 -22.68 -8.86
CA THR A 218 4.83 -22.51 -10.22
C THR A 218 4.08 -21.20 -10.33
#